data_AF-A0A3P7LV28-F1
#
_entry.id   AF-A0A3P7LV28-F1
#
_cell.length_a   1.000
_cell.length_b   1.000
_cell.length_c   1.000
_cell.angle_alpha   90.00
_cell.angle_beta   90.00
_cell.angle_gamma   90.00
#
_symmetry.space_group_name_H-M   'P 1'
#
loop_
_entity.id
_entity.type
_entity.pdbx_description
1 polymer ?
#
loop_
_entity_poly.entity_id
_entity_poly.type
_entity_poly.pdbx_seq_one_letter_code
_entity_poly.pdbx_strand_id
1 'polypeptide(L)'
;MDGKDVDWSVNASLEMFQLGSIIGPVSYRFAAIKLPQEMTKMLWLYLQFLILVSCTSAKLGCKDMDGKDVDWFAVIKLPQGIVDKEGKHFVYIDPQQDNWTLSASPISDKTSAIGATISQFYGINKNNTFAIAYNDNIPGKKTANSQRAHSKGVAVFDAEFGFWMIHSTPNFPTPYGKR
;
A
#
# COMPACT_ATOMS: atom_id res chain seq x y z
N MET A 1 -5.20 47.79 -18.50
CA MET A 1 -5.40 47.18 -19.83
C MET A 1 -6.08 45.85 -19.60
N ASP A 2 -7.16 45.63 -20.34
CA ASP A 2 -8.24 44.65 -20.15
C ASP A 2 -7.85 43.17 -20.26
N GLY A 3 -8.75 42.33 -19.72
CA GLY A 3 -9.01 40.95 -20.19
C GLY A 3 -8.52 39.88 -19.22
N LYS A 4 -9.28 39.51 -18.19
CA LYS A 4 -10.37 38.51 -18.17
C LYS A 4 -9.93 37.08 -18.49
N ASP A 5 -10.25 36.23 -17.51
CA ASP A 5 -10.00 34.80 -17.35
C ASP A 5 -10.74 33.87 -18.34
N VAL A 6 -10.43 32.57 -18.16
CA VAL A 6 -11.16 31.32 -18.51
C VAL A 6 -11.15 30.89 -20.00
N ASP A 7 -11.06 29.60 -20.39
CA ASP A 7 -11.35 28.33 -19.71
C ASP A 7 -10.83 27.08 -20.49
N TRP A 8 -10.95 25.94 -19.79
CA TRP A 8 -10.83 24.50 -20.07
C TRP A 8 -10.63 23.90 -21.48
N SER A 9 -9.82 22.84 -21.47
CA SER A 9 -9.81 21.61 -22.28
C SER A 9 -10.60 21.53 -23.58
N VAL A 10 -9.92 21.18 -24.67
CA VAL A 10 -10.60 20.61 -25.84
C VAL A 10 -9.96 19.28 -26.23
N ASN A 11 -10.72 18.21 -26.03
CA ASN A 11 -10.58 16.95 -26.74
C ASN A 11 -10.74 17.20 -28.24
N ALA A 12 -9.83 16.68 -29.04
CA ALA A 12 -10.02 16.48 -30.47
C ALA A 12 -8.98 15.45 -30.91
N SER A 13 -9.24 14.50 -31.79
CA SER A 13 -10.44 14.07 -32.49
C SER A 13 -9.93 12.86 -33.29
N LEU A 14 -10.60 11.71 -33.19
CA LEU A 14 -10.40 10.66 -34.18
C LEU A 14 -10.96 11.21 -35.50
N GLU A 15 -10.08 11.53 -36.46
CA GLU A 15 -10.46 11.55 -37.86
C GLU A 15 -9.51 10.67 -38.67
N MET A 16 -10.16 9.75 -39.34
CA MET A 16 -9.66 8.66 -40.15
C MET A 16 -9.18 9.23 -41.48
N PHE A 17 -7.87 9.38 -41.67
CA PHE A 17 -7.31 9.58 -43.01
C PHE A 17 -7.13 8.23 -43.69
N GLN A 18 -8.03 7.95 -44.62
CA GLN A 18 -7.93 6.87 -45.59
C GLN A 18 -6.82 7.25 -46.58
N LEU A 19 -5.60 6.76 -46.34
CA LEU A 19 -4.52 6.81 -47.31
C LEU A 19 -4.41 5.46 -48.02
N GLY A 20 -4.52 5.54 -49.34
CA GLY A 20 -4.62 4.41 -50.25
C GLY A 20 -3.46 3.42 -50.12
N SER A 21 -3.78 2.18 -50.48
CA SER A 21 -2.85 1.11 -50.75
C SER A 21 -1.66 1.57 -51.59
N ILE A 22 -0.50 1.67 -50.97
CA ILE A 22 0.78 1.40 -51.62
C ILE A 22 1.32 0.15 -50.94
N ILE A 23 0.83 -0.99 -51.42
CA ILE A 23 1.33 -2.30 -51.05
C ILE A 23 2.68 -2.46 -51.76
N GLY A 24 3.75 -2.02 -51.12
CA GLY A 24 5.11 -2.47 -51.40
C GLY A 24 5.58 -3.29 -50.20
N PRO A 25 6.00 -4.56 -50.36
CA PRO A 25 6.51 -5.33 -49.24
C PRO A 25 7.86 -4.72 -48.80
N VAL A 26 7.86 -3.94 -47.72
CA VAL A 26 9.09 -3.68 -46.97
C VAL A 26 9.45 -4.99 -46.30
N SER A 27 10.36 -5.73 -46.94
CA SER A 27 10.96 -6.94 -46.37
C SER A 27 11.86 -6.53 -45.21
N TYR A 28 11.28 -6.44 -44.01
CA TYR A 28 12.07 -6.53 -42.79
C TYR A 28 12.62 -7.96 -42.76
N ARG A 29 13.86 -8.14 -43.21
CA ARG A 29 14.64 -9.32 -42.83
C ARG A 29 14.92 -9.19 -41.34
N PHE A 30 13.99 -9.68 -40.53
CA PHE A 30 14.32 -10.09 -39.18
C PHE A 30 15.35 -11.21 -39.32
N ALA A 31 16.63 -10.85 -39.28
CA ALA A 31 17.67 -11.82 -39.04
C ALA A 31 17.33 -12.41 -37.66
N ALA A 32 16.81 -13.63 -37.64
CA ALA A 32 16.70 -14.39 -36.42
C ALA A 32 18.13 -14.59 -35.93
N ILE A 33 18.58 -13.72 -35.03
CA ILE A 33 19.84 -13.88 -34.33
C ILE A 33 19.67 -15.17 -33.54
N LYS A 34 20.17 -16.28 -34.09
CA LYS A 34 20.27 -17.55 -33.38
C LYS A 34 21.26 -17.31 -32.24
N LEU A 35 20.72 -16.96 -31.08
CA LEU A 35 21.50 -16.90 -29.85
C LEU A 35 22.19 -18.26 -29.70
N PRO A 36 23.51 -18.30 -29.41
CA PRO A 36 24.23 -19.54 -29.18
C PRO A 36 23.48 -20.40 -28.16
N GLN A 37 23.42 -21.71 -28.38
CA GLN A 37 22.66 -22.63 -27.54
C GLN A 37 23.10 -22.60 -26.06
N GLU A 38 24.33 -22.14 -25.80
CA GLU A 38 24.87 -21.92 -24.46
C GLU A 38 24.37 -20.61 -23.84
N MET A 39 24.18 -19.55 -24.63
CA MET A 39 23.62 -18.27 -24.16
C MET A 39 22.15 -18.40 -23.76
N THR A 40 21.36 -19.21 -24.47
CA THR A 40 19.97 -19.47 -24.07
C THR A 40 19.91 -20.26 -22.78
N LYS A 41 20.77 -21.28 -22.58
CA LYS A 41 20.87 -22.00 -21.30
C LYS A 41 21.21 -21.08 -20.13
N MET A 42 22.17 -20.17 -20.31
CA MET A 42 22.54 -19.19 -19.28
C MET A 42 21.40 -18.21 -18.97
N LEU A 43 20.64 -17.78 -19.99
CA LEU A 43 19.46 -16.94 -19.81
C LEU A 43 18.34 -17.67 -19.05
N TRP A 44 18.12 -18.95 -19.33
CA TRP A 44 17.17 -19.80 -18.59
C TRP A 44 17.59 -20.03 -17.15
N LEU A 45 18.88 -20.28 -16.89
CA LEU A 45 19.42 -20.41 -15.53
C LEU A 45 19.29 -19.09 -14.74
N TYR A 46 19.54 -17.96 -15.39
CA TYR A 46 19.35 -16.64 -14.80
C TYR A 46 17.87 -16.34 -14.50
N LEU A 47 16.95 -16.69 -15.41
CA LEU A 47 15.51 -16.59 -15.16
C LEU A 47 15.07 -17.49 -14.00
N GLN A 48 15.56 -18.73 -13.95
CA GLN A 48 15.26 -19.66 -12.85
C GLN A 48 15.80 -19.14 -11.51
N PHE A 49 17.00 -18.55 -11.50
CA PHE A 49 17.57 -17.91 -10.31
C PHE A 49 16.75 -16.70 -9.86
N LEU A 50 16.32 -15.82 -10.79
CA LEU A 50 15.45 -14.69 -10.48
C LEU A 50 14.08 -15.12 -9.91
N ILE A 51 13.51 -16.22 -10.43
CA ILE A 51 12.26 -16.80 -9.92
C ILE A 51 12.45 -17.35 -8.50
N LEU A 52 13.58 -18.02 -8.21
CA LEU A 52 13.88 -18.56 -6.88
C LEU A 52 14.11 -17.47 -5.82
N VAL A 53 14.73 -16.34 -6.19
CA VAL A 53 14.94 -15.19 -5.28
C VAL A 53 13.64 -14.47 -4.92
N SER A 54 12.58 -14.64 -5.71
CA SER A 54 11.30 -13.94 -5.51
C SER A 54 10.41 -14.57 -4.41
N CYS A 55 10.83 -15.67 -3.79
CA CYS A 55 10.03 -16.41 -2.81
C CYS A 55 10.45 -16.09 -1.37
N THR A 56 10.45 -14.81 -1.00
CA THR A 56 10.58 -14.40 0.41
C THR A 56 9.20 -14.20 0.99
N SER A 57 8.87 -14.93 2.07
CA SER A 57 7.63 -14.68 2.82
C SER A 57 7.65 -13.25 3.35
N ALA A 58 6.53 -12.52 3.23
CA ALA A 58 6.45 -11.16 3.74
C ALA A 58 6.64 -11.17 5.27
N LYS A 59 7.69 -10.48 5.74
CA LYS A 59 8.01 -10.35 7.15
C LYS A 59 6.92 -9.57 7.90
N LEU A 60 6.55 -10.06 9.09
CA LEU A 60 5.69 -9.33 10.02
C LEU A 60 6.41 -8.07 10.52
N GLY A 61 5.78 -6.90 10.41
CA GLY A 61 6.44 -5.66 10.80
C GLY A 61 5.67 -4.40 10.43
N CYS A 62 6.21 -3.26 10.84
CA CYS A 62 5.70 -1.95 10.42
C CYS A 62 5.99 -1.75 8.93
N LYS A 63 4.98 -1.24 8.20
CA LYS A 63 5.10 -0.89 6.79
C LYS A 63 5.02 0.63 6.63
N ASP A 64 5.87 1.20 5.79
CA ASP A 64 5.81 2.60 5.42
C ASP A 64 4.68 2.90 4.42
N MET A 65 4.64 4.14 3.92
CA MET A 65 3.63 4.58 2.95
C MET A 65 3.76 3.91 1.57
N ASP A 66 4.90 3.27 1.26
CA ASP A 66 5.14 2.49 0.05
C ASP A 66 4.96 0.97 0.28
N GLY A 67 4.64 0.56 1.50
CA GLY A 67 4.52 -0.85 1.88
C GLY A 67 5.85 -1.55 2.19
N LYS A 68 6.96 -0.82 2.33
CA LYS A 68 8.28 -1.37 2.69
C LYS A 68 8.43 -1.49 4.20
N ASP A 69 9.32 -2.37 4.65
CA ASP A 69 9.62 -2.55 6.07
C ASP A 69 10.32 -1.32 6.67
N VAL A 70 9.84 -0.88 7.83
CA VAL A 70 10.46 0.16 8.67
C VAL A 70 10.47 -0.29 10.12
N ASP A 71 11.41 0.23 10.92
CA ASP A 71 11.49 -0.12 12.34
C ASP A 71 10.31 0.42 13.15
N TRP A 72 9.87 1.64 12.83
CA TRP A 72 8.75 2.31 13.47
C TRP A 72 8.15 3.36 12.54
N PHE A 73 6.92 3.78 12.84
CA PHE A 73 6.37 5.03 12.32
C PHE A 73 5.40 5.63 13.33
N ALA A 74 5.12 6.92 13.21
CA ALA A 74 4.10 7.62 13.97
C ALA A 74 3.14 8.36 13.04
N VAL A 75 1.89 8.48 13.49
CA VAL A 75 0.82 9.15 12.73
C VAL A 75 -0.01 10.04 13.64
N ILE A 76 -0.31 11.25 13.16
CA ILE A 76 -1.32 12.13 13.77
C ILE A 76 -2.44 12.36 12.77
N LYS A 77 -3.63 11.83 13.08
CA LYS A 77 -4.84 12.08 12.28
C LYS A 77 -5.25 13.55 12.41
N LEU A 78 -5.56 14.18 11.27
CA LEU A 78 -6.02 15.56 11.22
C LEU A 78 -7.54 15.65 11.44
N PRO A 79 -8.04 16.75 12.04
CA PRO A 79 -9.47 17.00 12.15
C PRO A 79 -10.08 17.41 10.80
N GLN A 80 -11.40 17.43 10.74
CA GLN A 80 -12.16 17.91 9.59
C GLN A 80 -11.84 19.39 9.31
N GLY A 81 -11.82 19.78 8.04
CA GLY A 81 -11.61 21.15 7.58
C GLY A 81 -10.15 21.58 7.44
N ILE A 82 -9.17 20.76 7.86
CA ILE A 82 -7.75 21.09 7.70
C ILE A 82 -7.25 20.77 6.29
N VAL A 83 -7.60 19.60 5.77
CA VAL A 83 -7.23 19.18 4.40
C VAL A 83 -8.47 19.07 3.55
N ASP A 84 -9.48 18.37 4.07
CA ASP A 84 -10.78 18.19 3.44
C ASP A 84 -11.91 18.21 4.48
N LYS A 85 -13.16 18.08 4.03
CA LYS A 85 -14.33 18.01 4.93
C LYS A 85 -14.44 16.68 5.66
N GLU A 86 -13.69 15.65 5.26
CA GLU A 86 -13.82 14.29 5.80
C GLU A 86 -12.99 14.08 7.07
N GLY A 87 -11.85 14.78 7.18
CA GLY A 87 -10.92 14.64 8.30
C GLY A 87 -10.30 13.24 8.34
N LYS A 88 -9.98 12.67 7.18
CA LYS A 88 -9.35 11.34 7.06
C LYS A 88 -7.86 11.41 6.76
N HIS A 89 -7.33 12.58 6.44
CA HIS A 89 -5.90 12.78 6.27
C HIS A 89 -5.16 12.74 7.59
N PHE A 90 -3.86 12.48 7.51
CA PHE A 90 -2.98 12.42 8.66
C PHE A 90 -1.58 12.91 8.28
N VAL A 91 -0.79 13.30 9.28
CA VAL A 91 0.65 13.50 9.09
C VAL A 91 1.40 12.27 9.58
N TYR A 92 2.48 11.94 8.88
CA TYR A 92 3.25 10.71 9.00
C TYR A 92 4.73 11.02 9.25
N ILE A 93 5.40 10.20 10.06
CA ILE A 93 6.86 10.21 10.24
C ILE A 93 7.40 8.80 10.51
N ASP A 94 8.59 8.50 9.97
CA ASP A 94 9.33 7.25 10.14
C ASP A 94 10.85 7.53 10.13
N PRO A 95 11.73 6.52 10.28
CA PRO A 95 13.19 6.70 10.27
C PRO A 95 13.80 7.28 8.98
N GLN A 96 13.09 7.22 7.85
CA GLN A 96 13.59 7.64 6.55
C GLN A 96 13.39 9.15 6.28
N GLN A 97 12.68 9.86 7.16
CA GLN A 97 12.33 11.27 6.97
C GLN A 97 12.58 12.12 8.22
N ASP A 98 13.09 13.33 8.01
CA ASP A 98 13.43 14.27 9.08
C ASP A 98 12.24 15.05 9.64
N ASN A 99 11.11 15.07 8.92
CA ASN A 99 9.95 15.89 9.26
C ASN A 99 8.63 15.13 9.05
N TRP A 100 7.56 15.66 9.63
CA TRP A 100 6.20 15.18 9.38
C TRP A 100 5.77 15.48 7.95
N THR A 101 5.26 14.46 7.27
CA THR A 101 4.77 14.57 5.88
C THR A 101 3.26 14.36 5.85
N LEU A 102 2.53 15.20 5.12
CA LEU A 102 1.09 15.02 4.92
C LEU A 102 0.83 13.76 4.08
N SER A 103 -0.11 12.93 4.53
CA SER A 103 -0.48 11.71 3.81
C SER A 103 -1.17 12.01 2.47
N ALA A 104 -0.65 11.43 1.39
CA ALA A 104 -1.29 11.48 0.08
C ALA A 104 -2.63 10.72 0.06
N SER A 105 -2.71 9.61 0.81
CA SER A 105 -3.92 8.79 0.97
C SER A 105 -4.62 9.03 2.31
N PRO A 106 -5.94 8.81 2.40
CA PRO A 106 -6.69 8.85 3.64
C PRO A 106 -6.34 7.66 4.56
N ILE A 107 -6.60 7.79 5.86
CA ILE A 107 -6.36 6.75 6.88
C ILE A 107 -7.09 5.43 6.62
N SER A 108 -8.16 5.44 5.83
CA SER A 108 -8.92 4.24 5.45
C SER A 108 -8.28 3.44 4.31
N ASP A 109 -7.25 3.99 3.67
CA ASP A 109 -6.56 3.32 2.58
C ASP A 109 -5.74 2.13 3.10
N LYS A 110 -5.91 0.96 2.47
CA LYS A 110 -5.23 -0.28 2.82
C LYS A 110 -3.76 -0.26 2.42
N THR A 111 -3.35 0.61 1.50
CA THR A 111 -1.95 0.75 1.07
C THR A 111 -1.17 1.76 1.92
N SER A 112 -1.85 2.60 2.69
CA SER A 112 -1.18 3.51 3.65
C SER A 112 -0.37 2.74 4.69
N ALA A 113 0.62 3.37 5.34
CA ALA A 113 1.43 2.75 6.39
C ALA A 113 0.59 2.03 7.47
N ILE A 114 -0.49 2.68 7.93
CA ILE A 114 -1.44 2.09 8.89
C ILE A 114 -2.15 0.89 8.27
N GLY A 115 -2.69 1.04 7.06
CA GLY A 115 -3.44 0.02 6.34
C GLY A 115 -2.60 -1.22 6.03
N ALA A 116 -1.40 -1.02 5.50
CA ALA A 116 -0.46 -2.06 5.14
C ALA A 116 0.02 -2.82 6.38
N THR A 117 0.34 -2.10 7.46
CA THR A 117 0.72 -2.71 8.74
C THR A 117 -0.42 -3.54 9.34
N ILE A 118 -1.61 -2.95 9.51
CA ILE A 118 -2.73 -3.67 10.13
C ILE A 118 -3.28 -4.79 9.25
N SER A 119 -3.09 -4.74 7.94
CA SER A 119 -3.55 -5.80 7.03
C SER A 119 -2.96 -7.17 7.39
N GLN A 120 -1.72 -7.18 7.90
CA GLN A 120 -1.03 -8.39 8.31
C GLN A 120 -1.77 -9.12 9.43
N PHE A 121 -2.35 -8.40 10.40
CA PHE A 121 -3.20 -8.99 11.46
C PHE A 121 -4.33 -9.85 10.90
N TYR A 122 -4.94 -9.44 9.79
CA TYR A 122 -6.06 -10.16 9.20
C TYR A 122 -5.65 -11.40 8.40
N GLY A 123 -4.38 -11.49 7.99
CA GLY A 123 -3.84 -12.59 7.19
C GLY A 123 -3.02 -13.62 7.96
N ILE A 124 -2.92 -13.49 9.29
CA ILE A 124 -2.05 -14.37 10.09
C ILE A 124 -2.49 -15.83 10.10
N ASN A 125 -1.51 -16.73 10.20
CA ASN A 125 -1.74 -18.12 10.53
C ASN A 125 -1.71 -18.30 12.05
N LYS A 126 -2.89 -18.55 12.65
CA LYS A 126 -3.04 -18.65 14.11
C LYS A 126 -2.25 -19.79 14.76
N ASN A 127 -1.72 -20.75 13.99
CA ASN A 127 -0.95 -21.86 14.53
C ASN A 127 0.50 -21.47 14.90
N ASN A 128 1.04 -20.41 14.30
CA ASN A 128 2.44 -20.01 14.50
C ASN A 128 2.62 -18.51 14.78
N THR A 129 1.53 -17.74 14.88
CA THR A 129 1.56 -16.32 15.24
C THR A 129 0.77 -16.06 16.52
N PHE A 130 1.36 -15.32 17.44
CA PHE A 130 0.66 -14.65 18.52
C PHE A 130 -0.03 -13.39 17.97
N ALA A 131 -1.30 -13.18 18.31
CA ALA A 131 -1.99 -11.94 17.99
C ALA A 131 -2.99 -11.54 19.07
N ILE A 132 -3.00 -10.24 19.39
CA ILE A 132 -3.95 -9.63 20.30
C ILE A 132 -4.45 -8.32 19.72
N ALA A 133 -5.76 -8.10 19.82
CA ALA A 133 -6.39 -6.80 19.61
C ALA A 133 -7.11 -6.43 20.91
N TYR A 134 -6.79 -5.27 21.47
CA TYR A 134 -7.41 -4.76 22.69
C TYR A 134 -8.00 -3.37 22.43
N ASN A 135 -9.18 -3.13 22.97
CA ASN A 135 -9.86 -1.84 22.90
C ASN A 135 -10.86 -1.78 24.05
N ASP A 136 -10.83 -0.74 24.88
CA ASP A 136 -11.83 -0.53 25.94
C ASP A 136 -13.23 -0.24 25.38
N ASN A 137 -13.31 0.23 24.13
CA ASN A 137 -14.53 0.42 23.37
C ASN A 137 -14.59 -0.53 22.16
N ILE A 138 -14.86 -1.81 22.43
CA ILE A 138 -14.83 -2.92 21.47
C ILE A 138 -15.93 -2.78 20.40
N PRO A 139 -15.63 -3.04 19.10
CA PRO A 139 -16.64 -3.06 18.05
C PRO A 139 -17.86 -3.93 18.40
N GLY A 140 -19.07 -3.37 18.22
CA GLY A 140 -20.33 -4.08 18.48
C GLY A 140 -20.82 -4.04 19.92
N LYS A 141 -20.06 -3.44 20.86
CA LYS A 141 -20.55 -3.10 22.21
C LYS A 141 -20.90 -1.62 22.29
N LYS A 142 -22.01 -1.29 22.96
CA LYS A 142 -22.53 0.09 23.04
C LYS A 142 -21.80 0.97 24.05
N THR A 143 -21.07 0.40 25.01
CA THR A 143 -20.43 1.15 26.09
C THR A 143 -18.98 0.74 26.28
N ALA A 144 -18.11 1.74 26.41
CA ALA A 144 -16.76 1.54 26.90
C ALA A 144 -16.82 1.08 28.36
N ASN A 145 -15.95 0.15 28.74
CA ASN A 145 -15.87 -0.25 30.14
C ASN A 145 -15.02 0.78 30.90
N SER A 146 -15.67 1.65 31.67
CA SER A 146 -15.04 2.72 32.46
C SER A 146 -14.11 2.22 33.58
N GLN A 147 -14.16 0.92 33.92
CA GLN A 147 -13.27 0.30 34.90
C GLN A 147 -11.98 -0.26 34.28
N ARG A 148 -11.81 -0.15 32.96
CA ARG A 148 -10.61 -0.62 32.24
C ARG A 148 -9.75 0.55 31.79
N ALA A 149 -8.46 0.29 31.59
CA ALA A 149 -7.55 1.26 30.99
C ALA A 149 -8.08 1.70 29.62
N HIS A 150 -8.06 3.01 29.35
CA HIS A 150 -8.40 3.61 28.05
C HIS A 150 -7.30 3.37 27.01
N SER A 151 -6.96 2.10 26.81
CA SER A 151 -5.85 1.64 26.00
C SER A 151 -6.39 0.80 24.85
N LYS A 152 -5.83 1.02 23.66
CA LYS A 152 -6.25 0.34 22.43
C LYS A 152 -5.04 0.05 21.57
N GLY A 153 -5.04 -1.09 20.90
CA GLY A 153 -3.93 -1.49 20.06
C GLY A 153 -4.06 -2.90 19.51
N VAL A 154 -3.11 -3.21 18.63
CA VAL A 154 -2.98 -4.50 17.96
C VAL A 154 -1.52 -4.90 17.99
N ALA A 155 -1.26 -6.10 18.48
CA ALA A 155 0.08 -6.66 18.54
C ALA A 155 0.08 -8.03 17.86
N VAL A 156 1.03 -8.25 16.96
CA VAL A 156 1.17 -9.49 16.19
C VAL A 156 2.63 -9.87 16.14
N PHE A 157 2.95 -11.10 16.52
CA PHE A 157 4.32 -11.60 16.57
C PHE A 157 4.36 -13.06 16.13
N ASP A 158 5.38 -13.43 15.36
CA ASP A 158 5.83 -14.82 15.20
C ASP A 158 7.06 -15.06 16.09
N ALA A 159 7.86 -16.09 15.80
CA ALA A 159 9.05 -16.41 16.58
C ALA A 159 10.21 -15.40 16.42
N GLU A 160 10.20 -14.59 15.36
CA GLU A 160 11.33 -13.75 14.95
C GLU A 160 10.92 -12.27 14.75
N PHE A 161 9.71 -12.03 14.28
CA PHE A 161 9.24 -10.72 13.84
C PHE A 161 7.85 -10.39 14.34
N GLY A 162 7.51 -9.10 14.28
CA GLY A 162 6.20 -8.64 14.69
C GLY A 162 6.08 -7.12 14.69
N PHE A 163 4.89 -6.65 15.01
CA PHE A 163 4.61 -5.24 15.22
C PHE A 163 3.65 -5.04 16.39
N TRP A 164 3.72 -3.86 16.99
CA TRP A 164 2.75 -3.40 17.97
C TRP A 164 2.27 -1.99 17.61
N MET A 165 0.99 -1.89 17.25
CA MET A 165 0.33 -0.66 16.89
C MET A 165 -0.54 -0.18 18.06
N ILE A 166 -0.23 0.99 18.59
CA ILE A 166 -1.00 1.64 19.67
C ILE A 166 -1.82 2.78 19.05
N HIS A 167 -3.10 2.92 19.44
CA HIS A 167 -3.97 3.95 18.88
C HIS A 167 -5.03 4.45 19.88
N SER A 168 -5.74 5.51 19.50
CA SER A 168 -6.88 6.08 20.25
C SER A 168 -8.25 5.79 19.62
N THR A 169 -8.29 5.18 18.42
CA THR A 169 -9.53 4.91 17.66
C THR A 169 -10.47 3.90 18.35
N PRO A 170 -11.70 4.29 18.75
CA PRO A 170 -12.69 3.34 19.26
C PRO A 170 -13.19 2.40 18.17
N ASN A 171 -13.73 1.24 18.55
CA ASN A 171 -14.32 0.26 17.61
C ASN A 171 -13.34 -0.23 16.52
N PHE A 172 -12.04 -0.30 16.84
CA PHE A 172 -10.98 -0.75 15.93
C PHE A 172 -10.02 -1.72 16.66
N PRO A 173 -9.43 -2.71 15.97
CA PRO A 173 -9.72 -3.14 14.60
C PRO A 173 -11.10 -3.81 14.48
N THR A 174 -11.64 -3.91 13.26
CA THR A 174 -12.86 -4.73 13.06
C THR A 174 -12.54 -6.21 13.29
N PRO A 175 -13.47 -7.01 13.86
CA PRO A 175 -13.25 -8.44 14.06
C PRO A 175 -13.06 -9.21 12.74
N TYR A 176 -12.36 -10.35 12.78
CA TYR A 176 -12.20 -11.25 11.63
C TYR A 176 -13.56 -11.60 10.98
N GLY A 177 -13.59 -11.63 9.64
CA GLY A 177 -14.76 -12.10 8.87
C GLY A 177 -15.92 -11.10 8.73
N LYS A 178 -15.72 -9.83 9.08
CA LYS A 178 -16.73 -8.76 8.93
C LYS A 178 -16.20 -7.54 8.15
N ARG A 179 -15.58 -7.78 6.99
CA ARG A 179 -15.26 -6.74 6.01
C ARG A 179 -16.19 -6.86 4.82
#